data_AF-B9EBX0-F1
#
_entry.id   AF-B9EBX0-F1
#
_cell.length_a   1.000
_cell.length_b   1.000
_cell.length_c   1.000
_cell.angle_alpha   90.00
_cell.angle_beta   90.00
_cell.angle_gamma   90.00
#
_symmetry.space_group_name_H-M   'P 1'
#
loop_
_entity.id
_entity.type
_entity.pdbx_description
1 polymer ?
#
loop_
_entity_poly.entity_id
_entity_poly.type
_entity_poly.pdbx_seq_one_letter_code
_entity_poly.pdbx_strand_id
1 'polypeptide(L)'
;MKPIYTFEQAADLNKYHADITYFHTQINDFQKYLIDHFQLKDIPHGVFWTSRFVMEEVLEKPVPAFTRDKAIYMCADHDYWEQYFTALLPESLKDKYTSFYTEHTKDEMLTILGHELAHHIDLFLAEFDEEKPTCEDMWFEEGMATYLPRKFFFDEQLFEDIYHLEKSLYEYYLNEFGDLPLEHFTYDIYSHPKEYIMLHYWMSFVKVTQFVSLVDGDVSRLFKLYHDWDKEGRKVSLAHYFKTHI
;
A
#
# COMPACT_ATOMS: atom_id res chain seq x y z
N MET A 1 -10.19 14.58 3.92
CA MET A 1 -10.65 13.71 5.04
C MET A 1 -10.42 14.40 6.38
N LYS A 2 -11.22 14.12 7.43
CA LYS A 2 -11.00 14.71 8.77
C LYS A 2 -10.03 13.88 9.64
N PRO A 3 -9.16 14.49 10.46
CA PRO A 3 -8.47 13.76 11.52
C PRO A 3 -9.47 13.40 12.63
N ILE A 4 -9.50 12.14 13.05
CA ILE A 4 -10.26 11.66 14.19
C ILE A 4 -9.28 11.04 15.18
N TYR A 5 -9.29 11.53 16.41
CA TYR A 5 -8.31 11.13 17.43
C TYR A 5 -8.91 10.09 18.38
N THR A 6 -8.27 8.93 18.44
CA THR A 6 -8.75 7.74 19.17
C THR A 6 -7.63 7.25 20.08
N PHE A 7 -7.41 7.99 21.18
CA PHE A 7 -6.38 7.73 22.18
C PHE A 7 -7.01 7.56 23.56
N GLU A 8 -6.34 6.78 24.39
CA GLU A 8 -6.71 6.44 25.76
C GLU A 8 -6.42 7.60 26.71
N GLN A 9 -5.36 8.37 26.42
CA GLN A 9 -4.92 9.50 27.22
C GLN A 9 -4.78 10.78 26.39
N ALA A 10 -5.17 11.92 26.96
CA ALA A 10 -5.00 13.22 26.32
C ALA A 10 -3.52 13.58 26.06
N ALA A 11 -2.59 12.99 26.83
CA ALA A 11 -1.16 13.18 26.64
C ALA A 11 -0.67 12.62 25.28
N ASP A 12 -1.27 11.53 24.81
CA ASP A 12 -0.90 10.91 23.52
C ASP A 12 -1.31 11.81 22.35
N LEU A 13 -2.47 12.47 22.44
CA LEU A 13 -2.86 13.47 21.46
C LEU A 13 -1.80 14.58 21.37
N ASN A 14 -1.34 15.12 22.50
CA ASN A 14 -0.30 16.15 22.50
C ASN A 14 1.03 15.63 21.93
N LYS A 15 1.39 14.38 22.20
CA LYS A 15 2.60 13.72 21.66
C LYS A 15 2.54 13.65 20.13
N TYR A 16 1.42 13.22 19.57
CA TYR A 16 1.30 12.91 18.14
C TYR A 16 0.71 14.05 17.28
N HIS A 17 0.18 15.12 17.88
CA HIS A 17 -0.55 16.17 17.17
C HIS A 17 0.24 16.80 16.01
N ALA A 18 1.53 17.06 16.21
CA ALA A 18 2.39 17.66 15.18
C ALA A 18 2.50 16.76 13.95
N ASP A 19 2.77 15.46 14.15
CA ASP A 19 2.91 14.48 13.08
C ASP A 19 1.56 14.25 12.36
N ILE A 20 0.47 14.12 13.11
CA ILE A 20 -0.88 13.99 12.53
C ILE A 20 -1.22 15.22 11.68
N THR A 21 -0.86 16.42 12.14
CA THR A 21 -1.08 17.67 11.38
C THR A 21 -0.26 17.68 10.08
N TYR A 22 0.99 17.23 10.14
CA TYR A 22 1.84 17.07 8.97
C TYR A 22 1.21 16.11 7.96
N PHE A 23 0.85 14.89 8.36
CA PHE A 23 0.24 13.89 7.47
C PHE A 23 -1.07 14.39 6.85
N HIS A 24 -1.94 15.05 7.64
CA HIS A 24 -3.18 15.62 7.11
C HIS A 24 -2.95 16.76 6.12
N THR A 25 -1.87 17.51 6.26
CA THR A 25 -1.51 18.56 5.30
C THR A 25 -1.11 17.92 3.98
N GLN A 26 -0.20 16.94 4.02
CA GLN A 26 0.32 16.28 2.81
C GLN A 26 -0.77 15.46 2.08
N ILE A 27 -1.60 14.72 2.82
CA ILE A 27 -2.60 13.83 2.21
C ILE A 27 -3.69 14.59 1.46
N ASN A 28 -3.96 15.86 1.80
CA ASN A 28 -4.96 16.66 1.09
C ASN A 28 -4.55 16.93 -0.37
N ASP A 29 -3.25 17.14 -0.62
CA ASP A 29 -2.74 17.36 -1.97
C ASP A 29 -2.82 16.08 -2.81
N PHE A 30 -2.48 14.93 -2.20
CA PHE A 30 -2.64 13.64 -2.84
C PHE A 30 -4.11 13.27 -3.08
N GLN A 31 -5.01 13.55 -2.14
CA GLN A 31 -6.45 13.37 -2.32
C GLN A 31 -6.95 14.17 -3.53
N LYS A 32 -6.49 15.43 -3.67
CA LYS A 32 -6.83 16.26 -4.83
C LYS A 32 -6.29 15.66 -6.13
N TYR A 33 -5.05 15.18 -6.12
CA TYR A 33 -4.46 14.49 -7.27
C TYR A 33 -5.28 13.26 -7.70
N LEU A 34 -5.72 12.43 -6.75
CA LEU A 34 -6.57 11.27 -7.06
C LEU A 34 -7.96 11.65 -7.59
N ILE A 35 -8.55 12.74 -7.08
CA ILE A 35 -9.82 13.27 -7.61
C ILE A 35 -9.65 13.72 -9.07
N ASP A 36 -8.58 14.48 -9.35
CA ASP A 36 -8.35 15.11 -10.64
C ASP A 36 -7.95 14.08 -11.72
N HIS A 37 -7.26 12.99 -11.35
CA HIS A 37 -6.63 12.07 -12.29
C HIS A 37 -7.09 10.61 -12.21
N PHE A 38 -7.65 10.16 -11.08
CA PHE A 38 -7.92 8.74 -10.82
C PHE A 38 -9.36 8.46 -10.37
N GLN A 39 -10.29 9.39 -10.62
CA GLN A 39 -11.72 9.18 -10.31
C GLN A 39 -11.99 8.80 -8.85
N LEU A 40 -11.24 9.34 -7.89
CA LEU A 40 -11.62 9.24 -6.47
C LEU A 40 -12.90 10.05 -6.25
N LYS A 41 -14.08 9.40 -6.26
CA LYS A 41 -15.38 10.07 -6.05
C LYS A 41 -15.85 9.94 -4.61
N ASP A 42 -15.75 8.75 -4.04
CA ASP A 42 -16.16 8.45 -2.67
C ASP A 42 -15.01 8.62 -1.67
N ILE A 43 -14.85 9.85 -1.18
CA ILE A 43 -13.79 10.18 -0.22
C ILE A 43 -14.13 9.59 1.17
N PRO A 44 -13.17 8.96 1.87
CA PRO A 44 -13.36 8.51 3.24
C PRO A 44 -13.81 9.64 4.18
N HIS A 45 -14.62 9.30 5.17
CA HIS A 45 -15.09 10.27 6.16
C HIS A 45 -13.94 10.88 6.97
N GLY A 46 -12.92 10.08 7.28
CA GLY A 46 -11.80 10.51 8.09
C GLY A 46 -10.71 9.46 8.23
N VAL A 47 -9.59 9.93 8.81
CA VAL A 47 -8.47 9.10 9.25
C VAL A 47 -8.54 9.02 10.77
N PHE A 48 -8.74 7.83 11.29
CA PHE A 48 -8.75 7.51 12.71
C PHE A 48 -7.31 7.25 13.15
N TRP A 49 -6.74 8.24 13.83
CA TRP A 49 -5.43 8.13 14.45
C TRP A 49 -5.54 7.47 15.80
N THR A 50 -4.74 6.44 16.02
CA THR A 50 -4.84 5.54 17.17
C THR A 50 -3.48 5.33 17.82
N SER A 51 -3.48 4.91 19.09
CA SER A 51 -2.30 4.32 19.71
C SER A 51 -2.08 2.89 19.18
N ARG A 52 -0.88 2.34 19.42
CA ARG A 52 -0.62 0.91 19.16
C ARG A 52 -1.57 0.00 19.94
N PHE A 53 -1.85 0.31 21.21
CA PHE A 53 -2.75 -0.48 22.04
C PHE A 53 -4.17 -0.50 21.46
N VAL A 54 -4.71 0.65 21.01
CA VAL A 54 -6.03 0.67 20.36
C VAL A 54 -6.02 -0.18 19.08
N MET A 55 -4.94 -0.11 18.28
CA MET A 55 -4.82 -0.89 17.06
C MET A 55 -4.79 -2.41 17.33
N GLU A 56 -3.90 -2.85 18.24
CA GLU A 56 -3.64 -4.28 18.46
C GLU A 56 -4.65 -4.92 19.42
N GLU A 57 -5.06 -4.23 20.49
CA GLU A 57 -5.85 -4.84 21.59
C GLU A 57 -7.35 -4.51 21.52
N VAL A 58 -7.73 -3.37 20.92
CA VAL A 58 -9.15 -2.96 20.84
C VAL A 58 -9.74 -3.27 19.47
N LEU A 59 -8.99 -2.97 18.40
CA LEU A 59 -9.41 -3.26 17.03
C LEU A 59 -8.97 -4.66 16.56
N GLU A 60 -8.11 -5.34 17.34
CA GLU A 60 -7.59 -6.68 17.08
C GLU A 60 -6.95 -6.79 15.69
N LYS A 61 -6.18 -5.77 15.30
CA LYS A 61 -5.48 -5.73 14.01
C LYS A 61 -3.97 -5.88 14.18
N PRO A 62 -3.33 -6.86 13.51
CA PRO A 62 -1.89 -7.10 13.58
C PRO A 62 -1.07 -6.19 12.65
N VAL A 63 -1.70 -5.12 12.14
CA VAL A 63 -1.10 -4.18 11.17
C VAL A 63 -1.28 -2.75 11.66
N PRO A 64 -0.32 -1.86 11.39
CA PRO A 64 -0.32 -0.49 11.89
C PRO A 64 -1.26 0.45 11.12
N ALA A 65 -1.82 0.02 9.99
CA ALA A 65 -2.84 0.73 9.24
C ALA A 65 -3.78 -0.26 8.54
N PHE A 66 -5.03 0.17 8.32
CA PHE A 66 -5.99 -0.54 7.48
C PHE A 66 -7.17 0.38 7.12
N THR A 67 -7.86 0.05 6.04
CA THR A 67 -9.14 0.66 5.67
C THR A 67 -10.31 -0.25 6.03
N ARG A 68 -11.42 0.35 6.48
CA ARG A 68 -12.70 -0.32 6.65
C ARG A 68 -13.82 0.62 6.25
N ASP A 69 -14.68 0.17 5.34
CA ASP A 69 -15.81 0.94 4.82
C ASP A 69 -15.37 2.32 4.30
N LYS A 70 -15.78 3.40 4.96
CA LYS A 70 -15.44 4.79 4.61
C LYS A 70 -14.47 5.41 5.61
N ALA A 71 -13.61 4.61 6.24
CA ALA A 71 -12.67 5.06 7.26
C ALA A 71 -11.30 4.42 7.07
N ILE A 72 -10.26 5.25 7.20
CA ILE A 72 -8.87 4.81 7.27
C ILE A 72 -8.46 4.80 8.75
N TYR A 73 -7.78 3.76 9.21
CA TYR A 73 -7.22 3.65 10.55
C TYR A 73 -5.70 3.66 10.46
N MET A 74 -5.05 4.51 11.25
CA MET A 74 -3.60 4.63 11.30
C MET A 74 -3.13 4.63 12.76
N CYS A 75 -2.10 3.85 13.06
CA CYS A 75 -1.34 4.02 14.30
C CYS A 75 -0.45 5.27 14.19
N ALA A 76 -0.49 6.14 15.19
CA ALA A 76 0.33 7.36 15.21
C ALA A 76 1.76 7.12 15.75
N ASP A 77 2.06 5.92 16.25
CA ASP A 77 3.30 5.64 16.98
C ASP A 77 4.47 5.31 16.04
N HIS A 78 5.33 6.30 15.79
CA HIS A 78 6.50 6.17 14.91
C HIS A 78 7.40 4.97 15.26
N ASP A 79 7.71 4.78 16.54
CA ASP A 79 8.60 3.70 16.98
C ASP A 79 8.02 2.31 16.68
N TYR A 80 6.69 2.19 16.68
CA TYR A 80 6.01 0.96 16.31
C TYR A 80 6.15 0.68 14.81
N TRP A 81 6.01 1.70 13.96
CA TRP A 81 6.23 1.59 12.52
C TRP A 81 7.66 1.19 12.18
N GLU A 82 8.66 1.84 12.78
CA GLU A 82 10.07 1.50 12.56
C GLU A 82 10.36 0.04 12.96
N GLN A 83 9.84 -0.40 14.11
CA GLN A 83 9.94 -1.80 14.55
C GLN A 83 9.23 -2.76 13.57
N TYR A 84 8.05 -2.37 13.07
CA TYR A 84 7.30 -3.18 12.12
C TYR A 84 8.09 -3.41 10.83
N PHE A 85 8.62 -2.34 10.22
CA PHE A 85 9.40 -2.43 8.97
C PHE A 85 10.72 -3.17 9.15
N THR A 86 11.49 -2.84 10.19
CA THR A 86 12.79 -3.49 10.45
C THR A 86 12.63 -4.97 10.79
N ALA A 87 11.53 -5.36 11.43
CA ALA A 87 11.24 -6.77 11.73
C ALA A 87 10.87 -7.60 10.48
N LEU A 88 10.65 -6.99 9.32
CA LEU A 88 10.45 -7.69 8.03
C LEU A 88 11.78 -7.95 7.30
N LEU A 89 12.87 -7.31 7.73
CA LEU A 89 14.19 -7.50 7.12
C LEU A 89 14.77 -8.87 7.52
N PRO A 90 15.12 -9.72 6.54
CA PRO A 90 15.92 -10.91 6.83
C PRO A 90 17.32 -10.50 7.27
N GLU A 91 17.98 -11.38 8.03
CA GLU A 91 19.29 -11.08 8.65
C GLU A 91 20.34 -10.61 7.63
N SER A 92 20.35 -11.19 6.43
CA SER A 92 21.26 -10.84 5.34
C SER A 92 21.07 -9.43 4.78
N LEU A 93 19.91 -8.79 5.03
CA LEU A 93 19.56 -7.47 4.51
C LEU A 93 19.50 -6.38 5.60
N LYS A 94 19.57 -6.75 6.89
CA LYS A 94 19.46 -5.81 8.01
C LYS A 94 20.52 -4.71 7.97
N ASP A 95 21.79 -5.08 7.81
CA ASP A 95 22.89 -4.10 7.78
C ASP A 95 22.74 -3.10 6.62
N LYS A 96 22.07 -3.50 5.55
CA LYS A 96 21.88 -2.67 4.35
C LYS A 96 20.71 -1.70 4.49
N TYR A 97 19.61 -2.12 5.11
CA TYR A 97 18.33 -1.41 5.02
C TYR A 97 17.73 -0.94 6.36
N THR A 98 18.32 -1.30 7.49
CA THR A 98 17.82 -0.81 8.79
C THR A 98 17.85 0.72 8.85
N SER A 99 18.96 1.34 8.44
CA SER A 99 19.07 2.80 8.44
C SER A 99 18.08 3.48 7.49
N PHE A 100 17.76 2.83 6.35
CA PHE A 100 16.75 3.34 5.43
C PHE A 100 15.40 3.45 6.12
N TYR A 101 14.93 2.38 6.77
CA TYR A 101 13.65 2.42 7.47
C TYR A 101 13.68 3.39 8.65
N THR A 102 14.76 3.45 9.44
CA THR A 102 14.88 4.44 10.52
C THR A 102 14.80 5.88 10.00
N GLU A 103 15.42 6.19 8.87
CA GLU A 103 15.42 7.54 8.27
C GLU A 103 14.08 7.89 7.62
N HIS A 104 13.44 6.93 6.96
CA HIS A 104 12.27 7.14 6.11
C HIS A 104 10.95 6.58 6.70
N THR A 105 10.90 6.23 7.99
CA THR A 105 9.67 5.70 8.60
C THR A 105 8.49 6.66 8.44
N LYS A 106 8.70 7.98 8.60
CA LYS A 106 7.63 8.97 8.37
C LYS A 106 7.21 9.06 6.90
N ASP A 107 8.14 8.92 5.98
CA ASP A 107 7.87 8.92 4.54
C ASP A 107 7.00 7.70 4.17
N GLU A 108 7.34 6.52 4.69
CA GLU A 108 6.55 5.29 4.53
C GLU A 108 5.18 5.37 5.23
N MET A 109 5.08 5.97 6.41
CA MET A 109 3.78 6.22 7.06
C MET A 109 2.87 7.10 6.19
N LEU A 110 3.42 8.13 5.54
CA LEU A 110 2.66 9.00 4.64
C LEU A 110 2.22 8.25 3.38
N THR A 111 3.10 7.45 2.79
CA THR A 111 2.74 6.67 1.59
C THR A 111 1.74 5.57 1.90
N ILE A 112 1.78 4.97 3.09
CA ILE A 112 0.76 4.02 3.54
C ILE A 112 -0.57 4.71 3.79
N LEU A 113 -0.60 5.91 4.39
CA LEU A 113 -1.83 6.69 4.44
C LEU A 113 -2.39 7.00 3.03
N GLY A 114 -1.49 7.28 2.08
CA GLY A 114 -1.85 7.42 0.67
C GLY A 114 -2.36 6.13 0.04
N HIS A 115 -1.79 4.98 0.38
CA HIS A 115 -2.20 3.66 -0.08
C HIS A 115 -3.63 3.34 0.38
N GLU A 116 -3.90 3.54 1.66
CA GLU A 116 -5.25 3.37 2.22
C GLU A 116 -6.28 4.28 1.54
N LEU A 117 -5.90 5.51 1.19
CA LEU A 117 -6.75 6.40 0.39
C LEU A 117 -6.94 5.92 -1.05
N ALA A 118 -5.90 5.32 -1.65
CA ALA A 118 -5.92 4.88 -3.03
C ALA A 118 -6.89 3.71 -3.26
N HIS A 119 -7.17 2.86 -2.27
CA HIS A 119 -8.23 1.84 -2.37
C HIS A 119 -9.63 2.41 -2.68
N HIS A 120 -9.86 3.71 -2.46
CA HIS A 120 -11.12 4.37 -2.78
C HIS A 120 -11.20 4.87 -4.25
N ILE A 121 -10.23 4.54 -5.09
CA ILE A 121 -10.22 4.88 -6.52
C ILE A 121 -11.26 4.04 -7.28
N ASP A 122 -12.21 4.69 -7.95
CA ASP A 122 -13.27 4.02 -8.72
C ASP A 122 -12.78 3.30 -10.00
N LEU A 123 -11.48 3.38 -10.30
CA LEU A 123 -10.87 2.66 -11.43
C LEU A 123 -10.57 1.19 -11.07
N PHE A 124 -10.57 0.82 -9.80
CA PHE A 124 -10.45 -0.58 -9.41
C PHE A 124 -11.78 -1.32 -9.68
N LEU A 125 -11.67 -2.53 -10.25
CA LEU A 125 -12.82 -3.34 -10.64
C LEU A 125 -13.35 -4.20 -9.50
N ALA A 126 -12.51 -4.51 -8.52
CA ALA A 126 -12.93 -5.21 -7.32
C ALA A 126 -13.84 -4.28 -6.50
N GLU A 127 -15.06 -4.74 -6.22
CA GLU A 127 -15.84 -4.15 -5.13
C GLU A 127 -15.30 -4.70 -3.81
N PHE A 128 -15.48 -3.97 -2.70
CA PHE A 128 -15.24 -4.48 -1.34
C PHE A 128 -16.24 -5.60 -1.01
N ASP A 129 -16.16 -6.73 -1.72
CA ASP A 129 -17.02 -7.90 -1.58
C ASP A 129 -16.19 -9.06 -1.02
N GLU A 130 -16.19 -9.17 0.31
CA GLU A 130 -15.56 -10.28 1.05
C GLU A 130 -16.16 -11.65 0.65
N GLU A 131 -17.34 -11.70 0.03
CA GLU A 131 -18.00 -12.96 -0.36
C GLU A 131 -17.58 -13.45 -1.74
N LYS A 132 -17.14 -12.55 -2.64
CA LYS A 132 -16.62 -12.91 -3.98
C LYS A 132 -15.41 -12.06 -4.38
N PRO A 133 -14.26 -12.29 -3.71
CA PRO A 133 -12.99 -11.78 -4.19
C PRO A 133 -12.78 -12.17 -5.66
N THR A 134 -12.77 -11.22 -6.57
CA THR A 134 -12.02 -11.45 -7.80
C THR A 134 -10.56 -11.40 -7.40
N CYS A 135 -9.88 -12.54 -7.40
CA CYS A 135 -8.49 -12.64 -6.93
C CYS A 135 -7.45 -12.40 -8.04
N GLU A 136 -7.88 -12.27 -9.29
CA GLU A 136 -6.96 -12.15 -10.43
C GLU A 136 -6.33 -10.76 -10.57
N ASP A 137 -6.93 -9.75 -9.92
CA ASP A 137 -6.57 -8.34 -10.00
C ASP A 137 -6.12 -7.71 -8.68
N MET A 138 -6.19 -8.42 -7.55
CA MET A 138 -5.78 -7.86 -6.25
C MET A 138 -4.31 -7.42 -6.24
N TRP A 139 -3.41 -8.15 -6.89
CA TRP A 139 -2.01 -7.71 -7.04
C TRP A 139 -1.88 -6.38 -7.80
N PHE A 140 -2.78 -6.11 -8.74
CA PHE A 140 -2.75 -4.87 -9.50
C PHE A 140 -3.28 -3.72 -8.65
N GLU A 141 -4.38 -3.94 -7.93
CA GLU A 141 -4.91 -2.95 -6.99
C GLU A 141 -3.88 -2.58 -5.93
N GLU A 142 -3.37 -3.57 -5.20
CA GLU A 142 -2.40 -3.38 -4.12
C GLU A 142 -1.11 -2.74 -4.64
N GLY A 143 -0.62 -3.23 -5.80
CA GLY A 143 0.57 -2.66 -6.43
C GLY A 143 0.38 -1.20 -6.88
N MET A 144 -0.79 -0.85 -7.42
CA MET A 144 -1.13 0.52 -7.81
C MET A 144 -1.35 1.43 -6.60
N ALA A 145 -2.03 0.93 -5.56
CA ALA A 145 -2.25 1.62 -4.30
C ALA A 145 -0.93 1.92 -3.59
N THR A 146 0.08 1.04 -3.70
CA THR A 146 1.45 1.33 -3.23
C THR A 146 2.21 2.27 -4.16
N TYR A 147 2.11 2.09 -5.48
CA TYR A 147 2.86 2.87 -6.48
C TYR A 147 2.48 4.36 -6.48
N LEU A 148 1.19 4.68 -6.53
CA LEU A 148 0.69 6.05 -6.69
C LEU A 148 1.16 7.02 -5.60
N PRO A 149 0.99 6.73 -4.29
CA PRO A 149 1.43 7.64 -3.25
C PRO A 149 2.95 7.75 -3.19
N ARG A 150 3.70 6.66 -3.41
CA ARG A 150 5.16 6.73 -3.49
C ARG A 150 5.62 7.62 -4.64
N LYS A 151 5.02 7.47 -5.82
CA LYS A 151 5.37 8.31 -6.98
C LYS A 151 5.00 9.78 -6.78
N PHE A 152 3.98 10.06 -5.97
CA PHE A 152 3.54 11.42 -5.68
C PHE A 152 4.38 12.10 -4.59
N PHE A 153 4.68 11.40 -3.49
CA PHE A 153 5.34 11.98 -2.32
C PHE A 153 6.87 11.91 -2.38
N PHE A 154 7.43 10.85 -2.97
CA PHE A 154 8.89 10.67 -2.98
C PHE A 154 9.53 11.43 -4.13
N ASP A 155 10.75 11.90 -3.89
CA ASP A 155 11.61 12.29 -4.99
C ASP A 155 12.12 11.06 -5.76
N GLU A 156 12.81 11.30 -6.88
CA GLU A 156 13.29 10.23 -7.75
C GLU A 156 14.28 9.31 -7.03
N GLN A 157 15.16 9.84 -6.19
CA GLN A 157 16.17 9.04 -5.51
C GLN A 157 15.52 8.13 -4.46
N LEU A 158 14.64 8.69 -3.62
CA LEU A 158 13.93 7.91 -2.60
C LEU A 158 13.02 6.85 -3.23
N PHE A 159 12.37 7.16 -4.36
CA PHE A 159 11.57 6.19 -5.11
C PHE A 159 12.40 5.02 -5.64
N GLU A 160 13.59 5.30 -6.21
CA GLU A 160 14.50 4.24 -6.68
C GLU A 160 15.07 3.42 -5.52
N ASP A 161 15.40 4.06 -4.39
CA ASP A 161 15.93 3.37 -3.21
C ASP A 161 14.91 2.40 -2.60
N ILE A 162 13.65 2.83 -2.42
CA ILE A 162 12.58 1.92 -1.94
C ILE A 162 12.27 0.81 -2.96
N TYR A 163 12.28 1.11 -4.26
CA TYR A 163 12.11 0.09 -5.30
C TYR A 163 13.18 -0.99 -5.22
N HIS A 164 14.45 -0.60 -5.08
CA HIS A 164 15.54 -1.56 -4.95
C HIS A 164 15.54 -2.32 -3.62
N LEU A 165 15.12 -1.68 -2.53
CA LEU A 165 14.93 -2.31 -1.23
C LEU A 165 13.86 -3.41 -1.34
N GLU A 166 12.65 -3.06 -1.76
CA GLU A 166 11.55 -4.02 -1.81
C GLU A 166 11.74 -5.08 -2.88
N LYS A 167 12.40 -4.76 -4.00
CA LYS A 167 12.85 -5.78 -4.95
C LYS A 167 13.80 -6.79 -4.29
N SER A 168 14.71 -6.36 -3.42
CA SER A 168 15.61 -7.26 -2.69
C SER A 168 14.85 -8.14 -1.69
N LEU A 169 13.82 -7.59 -1.02
CA LEU A 169 12.95 -8.37 -0.13
C LEU A 169 12.12 -9.39 -0.90
N TYR A 170 11.48 -8.97 -1.99
CA TYR A 170 10.77 -9.83 -2.92
C TYR A 170 11.67 -10.99 -3.40
N GLU A 171 12.87 -10.70 -3.91
CA GLU A 171 13.79 -11.73 -4.42
C GLU A 171 14.26 -12.68 -3.32
N TYR A 172 14.48 -12.18 -2.10
CA TYR A 172 14.84 -13.00 -0.95
C TYR A 172 13.70 -13.97 -0.59
N TYR A 173 12.50 -13.45 -0.33
CA TYR A 173 11.39 -14.27 0.15
C TYR A 173 10.76 -15.14 -0.96
N LEU A 174 10.90 -14.77 -2.23
CA LEU A 174 10.54 -15.66 -3.35
C LEU A 174 11.41 -16.92 -3.35
N ASN A 175 12.70 -16.81 -3.00
CA ASN A 175 13.55 -18.00 -2.86
C ASN A 175 13.17 -18.86 -1.65
N GLU A 176 12.70 -18.24 -0.56
CA GLU A 176 12.27 -18.94 0.66
C GLU A 176 10.92 -19.66 0.48
N PHE A 177 9.96 -19.01 -0.18
CA PHE A 177 8.58 -19.53 -0.31
C PHE A 177 8.30 -20.22 -1.66
N GLY A 178 9.16 -20.04 -2.66
CA GLY A 178 9.04 -20.62 -4.00
C GLY A 178 8.46 -19.65 -5.04
N ASP A 179 8.47 -20.06 -6.31
CA ASP A 179 7.94 -19.27 -7.42
C ASP A 179 6.41 -19.18 -7.34
N LEU A 180 5.89 -17.95 -7.28
CA LEU A 180 4.46 -17.65 -7.14
C LEU A 180 4.04 -16.72 -8.28
N PRO A 181 2.97 -17.05 -9.04
CA PRO A 181 2.39 -16.12 -10.00
C PRO A 181 1.75 -14.93 -9.25
N LEU A 182 1.57 -13.81 -9.96
CA LEU A 182 0.98 -12.60 -9.37
C LEU A 182 -0.44 -12.85 -8.88
N GLU A 183 -1.17 -13.68 -9.61
CA GLU A 183 -2.55 -14.08 -9.34
C GLU A 183 -2.69 -14.98 -8.10
N HIS A 184 -1.60 -15.37 -7.44
CA HIS A 184 -1.66 -16.01 -6.12
C HIS A 184 -1.88 -15.00 -4.97
N PHE A 185 -1.88 -13.70 -5.25
CA PHE A 185 -2.32 -12.73 -4.25
C PHE A 185 -3.85 -12.86 -4.09
N THR A 186 -4.27 -13.67 -3.12
CA THR A 186 -5.69 -13.87 -2.75
C THR A 186 -5.89 -13.66 -1.24
N TYR A 187 -7.13 -13.59 -0.74
CA TYR A 187 -7.38 -13.37 0.70
C TYR A 187 -6.87 -14.51 1.60
N ASP A 188 -6.59 -15.70 1.04
CA ASP A 188 -6.03 -16.81 1.80
C ASP A 188 -4.63 -16.54 2.36
N ILE A 189 -3.89 -15.59 1.77
CA ILE A 189 -2.54 -15.24 2.23
C ILE A 189 -2.56 -14.68 3.65
N TYR A 190 -3.65 -14.05 4.10
CA TYR A 190 -3.75 -13.47 5.45
C TYR A 190 -3.78 -14.53 6.57
N SER A 191 -3.88 -15.82 6.21
CA SER A 191 -3.69 -16.93 7.15
C SER A 191 -2.22 -17.36 7.33
N HIS A 192 -1.29 -16.76 6.57
CA HIS A 192 0.14 -17.07 6.56
C HIS A 192 0.96 -16.05 7.38
N PRO A 193 2.26 -16.32 7.65
CA PRO A 193 3.14 -15.37 8.32
C PRO A 193 3.24 -14.02 7.60
N LYS A 194 3.54 -12.96 8.35
CA LYS A 194 3.62 -11.58 7.83
C LYS A 194 4.57 -11.43 6.64
N GLU A 195 5.67 -12.18 6.62
CA GLU A 195 6.67 -12.14 5.54
C GLU A 195 6.09 -12.69 4.23
N TYR A 196 5.25 -13.72 4.33
CA TYR A 196 4.54 -14.27 3.18
C TYR A 196 3.50 -13.28 2.66
N ILE A 197 2.75 -12.63 3.56
CA ILE A 197 1.80 -11.58 3.18
C ILE A 197 2.54 -10.44 2.46
N MET A 198 3.59 -9.91 3.07
CA MET A 198 4.36 -8.80 2.52
C MET A 198 5.08 -9.13 1.22
N LEU A 199 5.47 -10.41 0.99
CA LEU A 199 5.99 -10.85 -0.30
C LEU A 199 5.02 -10.50 -1.45
N HIS A 200 3.72 -10.71 -1.25
CA HIS A 200 2.72 -10.39 -2.27
C HIS A 200 2.61 -8.89 -2.53
N TYR A 201 2.69 -8.04 -1.49
CA TYR A 201 2.73 -6.58 -1.62
C TYR A 201 3.98 -6.11 -2.37
N TRP A 202 5.18 -6.56 -1.95
CA TRP A 202 6.44 -6.18 -2.62
C TRP A 202 6.48 -6.64 -4.06
N MET A 203 6.05 -7.88 -4.32
CA MET A 203 5.95 -8.41 -5.67
C MET A 203 5.01 -7.56 -6.54
N SER A 204 3.85 -7.18 -5.99
CA SER A 204 2.85 -6.34 -6.67
C SER A 204 3.40 -4.97 -7.03
N PHE A 205 4.00 -4.26 -6.06
CA PHE A 205 4.63 -2.96 -6.27
C PHE A 205 5.75 -3.01 -7.32
N VAL A 206 6.64 -4.01 -7.22
CA VAL A 206 7.74 -4.18 -8.18
C VAL A 206 7.20 -4.42 -9.60
N LYS A 207 6.17 -5.26 -9.76
CA LYS A 207 5.60 -5.57 -11.07
C LYS A 207 4.81 -4.43 -11.66
N VAL A 208 4.00 -3.73 -10.86
CA VAL A 208 3.30 -2.53 -11.30
C VAL A 208 4.31 -1.46 -11.75
N THR A 209 5.37 -1.21 -10.97
CA THR A 209 6.41 -0.24 -11.33
C THR A 209 7.04 -0.59 -12.69
N GLN A 210 7.31 -1.88 -12.95
CA GLN A 210 7.81 -2.35 -14.25
C GLN A 210 6.80 -2.12 -15.38
N PHE A 211 5.52 -2.44 -15.18
CA PHE A 211 4.49 -2.23 -16.20
C PHE A 211 4.27 -0.74 -16.50
N VAL A 212 4.26 0.11 -15.47
CA VAL A 212 4.17 1.56 -15.64
C VAL A 212 5.35 2.09 -16.46
N SER A 213 6.57 1.58 -16.23
CA SER A 213 7.73 1.94 -17.04
C SER A 213 7.60 1.51 -18.51
N LEU A 214 6.96 0.37 -18.80
CA LEU A 214 6.75 -0.11 -20.17
C LEU A 214 5.69 0.70 -20.94
N VAL A 215 4.86 1.47 -20.24
CA VAL A 215 3.93 2.44 -20.83
C VAL A 215 4.44 3.89 -20.71
N ASP A 216 5.76 4.08 -20.62
CA ASP A 216 6.42 5.38 -20.53
C ASP A 216 5.92 6.27 -19.36
N GLY A 217 5.49 5.64 -18.26
CA GLY A 217 4.94 6.33 -17.10
C GLY A 217 3.46 6.72 -17.22
N ASP A 218 2.78 6.40 -18.34
CA ASP A 218 1.36 6.69 -18.54
C ASP A 218 0.47 5.70 -17.77
N VAL A 219 0.24 6.02 -16.49
CA VAL A 219 -0.63 5.23 -15.62
C VAL A 219 -2.06 5.13 -16.16
N SER A 220 -2.55 6.17 -16.87
CA SER A 220 -3.90 6.13 -17.45
C SER A 220 -4.02 5.07 -18.55
N ARG A 221 -2.95 4.88 -19.34
CA ARG A 221 -2.88 3.77 -20.31
C ARG A 221 -2.93 2.42 -19.60
N LEU A 222 -2.27 2.26 -18.45
CA LEU A 222 -2.28 1.00 -17.70
C LEU A 222 -3.68 0.68 -17.15
N PHE A 223 -4.37 1.64 -16.53
CA PHE A 223 -5.77 1.47 -16.12
C PHE A 223 -6.72 1.19 -17.29
N LYS A 224 -6.47 1.80 -18.46
CA LYS A 224 -7.24 1.49 -19.67
C LYS A 224 -7.09 0.01 -20.05
N LEU A 225 -5.87 -0.51 -20.10
CA LEU A 225 -5.61 -1.93 -20.39
C LEU A 225 -6.27 -2.85 -19.37
N TYR A 226 -6.24 -2.47 -18.09
CA TYR A 226 -6.91 -3.20 -17.01
C TYR A 226 -8.44 -3.30 -17.23
N HIS A 227 -9.09 -2.20 -17.59
CA HIS A 227 -10.52 -2.21 -17.91
C HIS A 227 -10.84 -2.93 -19.24
N ASP A 228 -9.96 -2.88 -20.22
CA ASP A 228 -10.15 -3.59 -21.49
C ASP A 228 -10.06 -5.11 -21.28
N TRP A 229 -9.11 -5.58 -20.46
CA TRP A 229 -9.00 -6.98 -20.05
C TRP A 229 -10.31 -7.54 -19.48
N ASP A 230 -10.96 -6.77 -18.59
CA ASP A 230 -12.25 -7.13 -18.00
C ASP A 230 -13.38 -7.14 -19.03
N LYS A 231 -13.49 -6.08 -19.85
CA LYS A 231 -14.51 -5.98 -20.91
C LYS A 231 -14.38 -7.08 -21.97
N GLU A 232 -13.17 -7.56 -22.23
CA GLU A 232 -12.90 -8.68 -23.12
C GLU A 232 -13.24 -10.05 -22.51
N GLY A 233 -13.63 -10.08 -21.24
CA GLY A 233 -14.11 -11.25 -20.52
C GLY A 233 -13.01 -12.04 -19.81
N ARG A 234 -11.91 -11.39 -19.38
CA ARG A 234 -10.84 -11.99 -18.56
C ARG A 234 -10.35 -13.35 -19.09
N LYS A 235 -10.13 -13.46 -20.41
CA LYS A 235 -9.83 -14.75 -21.09
C LYS A 235 -8.46 -15.34 -20.72
N VAL A 236 -7.57 -14.52 -20.17
CA VAL A 236 -6.22 -14.83 -19.72
C VAL A 236 -5.99 -14.06 -18.43
N SER A 237 -5.01 -14.45 -17.61
CA SER A 237 -4.63 -13.70 -16.40
C SER A 237 -4.24 -12.26 -16.73
N LEU A 238 -4.51 -11.31 -15.83
CA LEU A 238 -4.18 -9.89 -16.03
C LEU A 238 -2.69 -9.67 -16.34
N ALA A 239 -1.78 -10.36 -15.64
CA ALA A 239 -0.34 -10.21 -15.91
C ALA A 239 0.04 -10.66 -17.33
N HIS A 240 -0.62 -11.69 -17.87
CA HIS A 240 -0.44 -12.12 -19.26
C HIS A 240 -1.02 -11.11 -20.25
N TYR A 241 -2.18 -10.53 -19.94
CA TYR A 241 -2.80 -9.49 -20.76
C TYR A 241 -1.87 -8.28 -20.89
N PHE A 242 -1.30 -7.78 -19.78
CA PHE A 242 -0.34 -6.68 -19.83
C PHE A 242 0.91 -7.00 -20.64
N LYS A 243 1.51 -8.19 -20.46
CA LYS A 243 2.69 -8.62 -21.23
C LYS A 243 2.46 -8.70 -22.75
N THR A 244 1.21 -8.81 -23.19
CA THR A 244 0.86 -8.98 -24.61
C THR A 244 0.30 -7.70 -25.26
N HIS A 245 -0.06 -6.68 -24.48
CA HIS A 245 -0.74 -5.46 -24.96
C HIS A 245 -0.01 -4.15 -24.65
N ILE A 246 1.09 -4.19 -23.90
CA ILE A 246 1.99 -3.05 -23.68
C ILE A 246 3.03 -2.99 -24.79
#